data_AF-A0A1C1A7X6-F1
#
_entry.id   AF-A0A1C1A7X6-F1
#
_cell.length_a   1.000
_cell.length_b   1.000
_cell.length_c   1.000
_cell.angle_alpha   90.00
_cell.angle_beta   90.00
_cell.angle_gamma   90.00
#
_symmetry.space_group_name_H-M   'P 1'
#
loop_
_entity.id
_entity.type
_entity.pdbx_description
1 polymer ?
#
loop_
_entity_poly.entity_id
_entity_poly.type
_entity_poly.pdbx_seq_one_letter_code
_entity_poly.pdbx_strand_id
1 'polypeptide(L)'
;MRGQLTIRKKIIQGESILSYIHRCASANGMNFSSLINLIRKPKYQLHARNIHRIDHYPENILDFEKVFNLTGLTRNDVNQASLSKVLNKLKGNSKEEDSMFLTGMIRDKLHYCSECLLENKHLKLIWKINGIDTCLKHRVAMNNSCSHCFKDILIQDIYTIGICPYCDNDLSKSNNEKKLATLAKMEEQRLLQLNCSILISGNDDVSLNEEEIAIRILYILNDQKDIFNRQAILAKITSSKLTYYLQIARSTTTIKRTIHLQSIFDILSSFRMDISNFFALKISSQFIDSVINNKSSKTIPSCQAPWCENFGVPDSLHQTTSKNVRKPSKLLRSYYICNKCGCEYAIDDQDLLIERTNFINSYNILSNRSLTKLTWPEREKAMGIKRNRINRIQAYFYVREMFVNEISKSIYQINQKKLFEVLQAVKSGEPVYDIQHWKSWIRNDEYLLYRYHPEVINELLNQKMSSFVEEKDNSSFINKVETACEKLIKRGMGITLPTVSSEMKISAVTIQNKGAAFIVARYSKEQKGEQERITEEAIIEEINNYFTQHEGQLVYAHKLYKSLRVCRHTLKRNHPELIIQIKRMREEWNRNIKNIA
;
A
#
# COMPACT_ATOMS: atom_id res chain seq x y z
N MET A 1 26.85 44.35 16.75
CA MET A 1 26.12 44.57 18.02
C MET A 1 25.01 43.53 18.12
N ARG A 2 25.00 42.71 19.17
CA ARG A 2 23.99 41.68 19.40
C ARG A 2 22.73 42.36 19.96
N GLY A 3 21.83 42.79 19.09
CA GLY A 3 20.56 43.36 19.50
C GLY A 3 19.70 42.25 20.11
N GLN A 4 19.51 42.27 21.43
CA GLN A 4 18.48 41.49 22.10
C GLN A 4 17.18 42.30 22.09
N LEU A 5 16.02 41.63 22.18
CA LEU A 5 14.76 42.33 22.40
C LEU A 5 14.75 42.96 23.81
N THR A 6 14.24 44.19 23.91
CA THR A 6 14.18 44.95 25.16
C THR A 6 13.26 44.29 26.17
N ILE A 7 12.09 43.80 25.72
CA ILE A 7 11.13 43.06 26.53
C ILE A 7 11.14 41.59 26.11
N ARG A 8 11.69 40.73 26.97
CA ARG A 8 11.74 39.28 26.78
C ARG A 8 10.58 38.59 27.47
N LYS A 9 9.62 38.10 26.69
CA LYS A 9 8.54 37.26 27.18
C LYS A 9 9.02 35.82 27.33
N LYS A 10 8.49 35.10 28.33
CA LYS A 10 8.60 33.64 28.44
C LYS A 10 7.44 32.99 27.70
N ILE A 11 7.69 31.79 27.14
CA ILE A 11 6.63 30.95 26.58
C ILE A 11 5.68 30.54 27.72
N ILE A 12 4.38 30.68 27.49
CA ILE A 12 3.35 30.18 28.42
C ILE A 12 3.17 28.67 28.19
N GLN A 13 2.88 27.92 29.25
CA GLN A 13 2.65 26.48 29.13
C GLN A 13 1.56 26.15 28.09
N GLY A 14 1.92 25.32 27.10
CA GLY A 14 1.03 24.90 26.02
C GLY A 14 0.82 25.95 24.93
N GLU A 15 1.48 27.10 25.00
CA GLU A 15 1.47 28.13 23.97
C GLU A 15 2.15 27.65 22.68
N SER A 16 1.60 28.07 21.53
CA SER A 16 2.23 27.82 20.23
C SER A 16 3.35 28.83 19.93
N ILE A 17 4.42 28.42 19.25
CA ILE A 17 5.55 29.30 18.94
C ILE A 17 5.14 30.51 18.10
N LEU A 18 4.14 30.36 17.21
CA LEU A 18 3.51 31.47 16.50
C LEU A 18 2.90 32.50 17.47
N SER A 19 2.09 32.05 18.45
CA SER A 19 1.51 32.93 19.48
C SER A 19 2.58 33.66 20.28
N TYR A 20 3.63 32.94 20.66
CA TYR A 20 4.77 33.52 21.36
C TYR A 20 5.41 34.66 20.56
N ILE A 21 5.68 34.44 19.27
CA ILE A 21 6.30 35.45 18.39
C ILE A 21 5.39 36.67 18.25
N HIS A 22 4.07 36.51 18.10
CA HIS A 22 3.13 37.64 18.08
C HIS A 22 3.16 38.45 19.38
N ARG A 23 3.11 37.78 20.54
CA ARG A 23 3.18 38.45 21.84
C ARG A 23 4.52 39.14 22.07
N CYS A 24 5.61 38.53 21.61
CA CYS A 24 6.95 39.09 21.70
C CYS A 24 7.10 40.34 20.82
N ALA A 25 6.59 40.30 19.58
CA ALA A 25 6.54 41.45 18.68
C ALA A 25 5.72 42.61 19.27
N SER A 26 4.49 42.33 19.71
CA SER A 26 3.60 43.32 20.32
C SER A 26 4.21 43.95 21.58
N ALA A 27 4.83 43.15 22.44
CA ALA A 27 5.47 43.65 23.66
C ALA A 27 6.66 44.58 23.38
N ASN A 28 7.29 44.50 22.21
CA ASN A 28 8.40 45.37 21.81
C ASN A 28 7.97 46.46 20.83
N GLY A 29 6.66 46.69 20.63
CA GLY A 29 6.16 47.69 19.69
C GLY A 29 6.51 47.39 18.22
N MET A 30 6.77 46.12 17.89
CA MET A 30 7.18 45.68 16.56
C MET A 30 6.02 45.00 15.83
N ASN A 31 5.97 45.17 14.51
CA ASN A 31 5.10 44.37 13.66
C ASN A 31 5.60 42.92 13.60
N PHE A 32 4.67 41.96 13.64
CA PHE A 32 4.98 40.53 13.57
C PHE A 32 5.87 40.18 12.37
N SER A 33 5.55 40.71 11.18
CA SER A 33 6.33 40.48 9.96
C SER A 33 7.77 40.99 10.07
N SER A 34 8.00 42.11 10.76
CA SER A 34 9.33 42.65 11.00
C SER A 34 10.14 41.71 11.89
N LEU A 35 9.56 41.23 13.00
CA LEU A 35 10.24 40.28 13.88
C LEU A 35 10.54 38.97 13.15
N ILE A 36 9.58 38.41 12.41
CA ILE A 36 9.79 37.19 11.61
C ILE A 36 10.92 37.37 10.59
N ASN A 37 10.99 38.50 9.90
CA ASN A 37 12.03 38.75 8.91
C ASN A 37 13.44 38.80 9.54
N LEU A 38 13.55 39.18 10.81
CA LEU A 38 14.81 39.15 11.56
C LEU A 38 15.23 37.71 11.90
N ILE A 39 14.28 36.88 12.34
CA ILE A 39 14.57 35.52 12.84
C ILE A 39 14.46 34.42 11.78
N ARG A 40 13.95 34.68 10.58
CA ARG A 40 13.85 33.65 9.53
C ARG A 40 15.19 33.34 8.88
N LYS A 41 15.29 32.14 8.29
CA LYS A 41 16.43 31.77 7.44
C LYS A 41 16.48 32.67 6.18
N PRO A 42 17.67 33.15 5.75
CA PRO A 42 17.78 34.12 4.65
C PRO A 42 17.17 33.67 3.32
N LYS A 43 17.24 32.36 3.03
CA LYS A 43 16.74 31.77 1.78
C LYS A 43 15.25 31.39 1.84
N TYR A 44 14.61 31.47 3.00
CA TYR A 44 13.22 31.02 3.17
C TYR A 44 12.23 32.16 2.91
N GLN A 45 11.40 32.01 1.88
CA GLN A 45 10.32 32.95 1.57
C GLN A 45 9.03 32.51 2.29
N LEU A 46 8.75 33.12 3.43
CA LEU A 46 7.50 32.89 4.16
C LEU A 46 6.36 33.70 3.53
N HIS A 47 5.42 33.02 2.88
CA HIS A 47 4.15 33.61 2.47
C HIS A 47 3.14 33.58 3.62
N ALA A 48 2.21 34.52 3.67
CA ALA A 48 1.15 34.58 4.68
C ALA A 48 0.43 33.22 4.83
N ARG A 49 0.08 32.58 3.71
CA ARG A 49 -0.57 31.26 3.70
C ARG A 49 0.22 30.12 4.37
N ASN A 50 1.52 30.29 4.56
CA ASN A 50 2.42 29.27 5.13
C ASN A 50 2.82 29.59 6.58
N ILE A 51 2.31 30.67 7.17
CA ILE A 51 2.68 31.10 8.53
C ILE A 51 2.38 30.04 9.59
N HIS A 52 1.33 29.24 9.39
CA HIS A 52 0.97 28.14 10.30
C HIS A 52 2.06 27.07 10.38
N ARG A 53 2.89 26.91 9.33
CA ARG A 53 3.98 25.92 9.30
C ARG A 53 5.09 26.21 10.31
N ILE A 54 5.16 27.43 10.85
CA ILE A 54 6.10 27.78 11.93
C ILE A 54 5.90 26.87 13.14
N ASP A 55 4.66 26.48 13.44
CA ASP A 55 4.37 25.58 14.56
C ASP A 55 4.59 24.10 14.22
N HIS A 56 4.69 23.75 12.93
CA HIS A 56 4.85 22.35 12.51
C HIS A 56 6.31 21.93 12.65
N TYR A 57 7.20 22.67 11.98
CA TYR A 57 8.63 22.40 11.97
C TYR A 57 9.40 23.72 11.87
N PRO A 58 9.53 24.45 12.98
CA PRO A 58 10.13 25.79 13.02
C PRO A 58 11.55 25.80 12.47
N GLU A 59 12.31 24.70 12.61
CA GLU A 59 13.71 24.61 12.17
C GLU A 59 13.90 24.83 10.67
N ASN A 60 12.88 24.62 9.83
CA ASN A 60 12.98 24.90 8.39
C ASN A 60 12.81 26.37 8.05
N ILE A 61 12.10 27.11 8.89
CA ILE A 61 11.66 28.48 8.62
C ILE A 61 12.51 29.47 9.39
N LEU A 62 12.76 29.16 10.66
CA LEU A 62 13.46 30.00 11.61
C LEU A 62 14.94 29.64 11.67
N ASP A 63 15.76 30.67 11.80
CA ASP A 63 17.17 30.57 12.13
C ASP A 63 17.26 30.51 13.66
N PHE A 64 17.46 29.31 14.20
CA PHE A 64 17.41 29.06 15.65
C PHE A 64 18.44 29.87 16.41
N GLU A 65 19.64 30.06 15.87
CA GLU A 65 20.66 30.92 16.49
C GLU A 65 20.15 32.34 16.64
N LYS A 66 19.48 32.89 15.63
CA LYS A 66 18.87 34.22 15.74
C LYS A 66 17.73 34.24 16.73
N VAL A 67 16.86 33.23 16.73
CA VAL A 67 15.76 33.11 17.70
C VAL A 67 16.32 33.13 19.12
N PHE A 68 17.29 32.26 19.43
CA PHE A 68 17.88 32.14 20.76
C PHE A 68 18.58 33.44 21.19
N ASN A 69 19.36 34.04 20.31
CA ASN A 69 20.06 35.30 20.60
C ASN A 69 19.10 36.47 20.83
N LEU A 70 18.02 36.58 20.06
CA LEU A 70 17.07 37.69 20.16
C LEU A 70 16.10 37.55 21.35
N THR A 71 15.63 36.34 21.59
CA THR A 71 14.53 36.06 22.53
C THR A 71 14.99 35.49 23.87
N GLY A 72 16.18 34.86 23.92
CA GLY A 72 16.67 34.11 25.07
C GLY A 72 16.04 32.73 25.24
N LEU A 73 15.27 32.25 24.25
CA LEU A 73 14.73 30.89 24.27
C LEU A 73 15.82 29.83 24.06
N THR A 74 15.57 28.64 24.59
CA THR A 74 16.36 27.44 24.29
C THR A 74 15.71 26.62 23.17
N ARG A 75 16.46 25.66 22.62
CA ARG A 75 15.92 24.68 21.66
C ARG A 75 14.76 23.87 22.26
N ASN A 76 14.82 23.52 23.55
CA ASN A 76 13.74 22.79 24.19
C ASN A 76 12.47 23.64 24.30
N ASP A 77 12.58 24.94 24.59
CA ASP A 77 11.42 25.85 24.65
C ASP A 77 10.70 25.91 23.29
N VAL A 78 11.46 26.09 22.20
CA VAL A 78 10.90 26.11 20.84
C VAL A 78 10.24 24.77 20.49
N ASN A 79 10.89 23.65 20.85
CA ASN A 79 10.37 22.31 20.60
C ASN A 79 9.11 21.98 21.41
N GLN A 80 8.95 22.52 22.63
CA GLN A 80 7.74 22.36 23.44
C GLN A 80 6.59 23.25 22.95
N ALA A 81 6.90 24.35 22.26
CA ALA A 81 5.92 25.26 21.66
C ALA A 81 5.61 24.94 20.20
N SER A 82 6.17 23.85 19.65
CA SER A 82 5.95 23.38 18.28
C SER A 82 5.62 21.89 18.24
N LEU A 83 5.32 21.37 17.05
CA LEU A 83 5.10 19.95 16.79
C LEU A 83 6.38 19.20 16.43
N SER A 84 7.56 19.82 16.61
CA SER A 84 8.86 19.19 16.34
C SER A 84 9.03 17.90 17.15
N LYS A 85 8.65 17.88 18.42
CA LYS A 85 8.72 16.66 19.25
C LYS A 85 7.82 15.54 18.74
N VAL A 86 6.63 15.88 18.24
CA VAL A 86 5.70 14.90 17.67
C VAL A 86 6.32 14.22 16.46
N LEU A 87 6.93 15.00 15.57
CA LEU A 87 7.60 14.51 14.36
C LEU A 87 8.85 13.68 14.70
N ASN A 88 9.60 14.08 15.73
CA ASN A 88 10.81 13.37 16.15
C ASN A 88 10.52 12.04 16.86
N LYS A 89 9.40 11.93 17.58
CA LYS A 89 8.98 10.68 18.25
C LYS A 89 8.41 9.65 17.29
N LEU A 90 7.80 10.11 16.21
CA LEU A 90 7.11 9.26 15.24
C LEU A 90 7.79 9.45 13.88
N LYS A 91 9.05 8.98 13.80
CA LYS A 91 9.90 9.17 12.62
C LYS A 91 9.29 8.44 11.42
N GLY A 92 8.72 9.22 10.52
CA GLY A 92 8.44 8.77 9.17
C GLY A 92 9.72 8.67 8.34
N ASN A 93 9.69 7.85 7.30
CA ASN A 93 10.81 7.70 6.35
C ASN A 93 10.95 8.90 5.37
N SER A 94 10.08 9.90 5.49
CA SER A 94 10.10 11.14 4.70
C SER A 94 11.08 12.15 5.31
N LYS A 95 11.69 12.99 4.47
CA LYS A 95 12.35 14.22 4.95
C LYS A 95 11.38 14.95 5.89
N GLU A 96 11.85 15.30 7.08
CA GLU A 96 11.06 15.87 8.19
C GLU A 96 10.18 17.05 7.73
N GLU A 97 10.64 17.77 6.71
CA GLU A 97 10.03 18.96 6.11
C GLU A 97 8.70 18.73 5.37
N ASP A 98 8.51 17.53 4.81
CA ASP A 98 7.36 17.11 4.00
C ASP A 98 6.65 15.91 4.62
N SER A 99 6.81 15.71 5.93
CA SER A 99 6.20 14.59 6.63
C SER A 99 4.68 14.63 6.48
N MET A 100 4.16 13.71 5.65
CA MET A 100 2.71 13.50 5.47
C MET A 100 2.03 12.93 6.73
N PHE A 101 2.81 12.68 7.78
CA PHE A 101 2.37 12.13 9.05
C PHE A 101 1.29 12.98 9.72
N LEU A 102 1.43 14.31 9.66
CA LEU A 102 0.48 15.28 10.22
C LEU A 102 -0.56 15.77 9.20
N THR A 103 -0.58 15.22 7.98
CA THR A 103 -1.57 15.61 6.97
C THR A 103 -2.99 15.33 7.48
N GLY A 104 -3.87 16.34 7.38
CA GLY A 104 -5.26 16.27 7.88
C GLY A 104 -5.40 16.40 9.40
N MET A 105 -4.30 16.36 10.15
CA MET A 105 -4.28 16.57 11.60
C MET A 105 -4.16 18.04 11.98
N ILE A 106 -3.69 18.92 11.09
CA ILE A 106 -3.60 20.34 11.38
C ILE A 106 -4.69 21.09 10.62
N ARG A 107 -5.47 21.89 11.35
CA ARG A 107 -6.54 22.71 10.78
C ARG A 107 -6.03 24.11 10.46
N ASP A 108 -6.55 24.69 9.38
CA ASP A 108 -6.25 26.08 8.99
C ASP A 108 -7.14 27.09 9.73
N LYS A 109 -8.31 26.66 10.20
CA LYS A 109 -9.27 27.48 10.94
C LYS A 109 -8.90 27.54 12.42
N LEU A 110 -8.80 28.75 12.96
CA LEU A 110 -8.62 28.98 14.38
C LEU A 110 -9.82 28.42 15.14
N HIS A 111 -9.55 27.54 16.10
CA HIS A 111 -10.50 27.23 17.15
C HIS A 111 -9.97 27.77 18.47
N TYR A 112 -10.84 28.36 19.27
CA TYR A 112 -10.42 29.02 20.50
C TYR A 112 -11.49 28.95 21.59
N CYS A 113 -11.06 29.04 22.83
CA CYS A 113 -11.92 29.23 23.98
C CYS A 113 -11.85 30.70 24.42
N SER A 114 -12.98 31.40 24.42
CA SER A 114 -13.06 32.81 24.83
C SER A 114 -12.59 33.01 26.28
N GLU A 115 -12.94 32.09 27.18
CA GLU A 115 -12.53 32.13 28.59
C GLU A 115 -11.01 31.95 28.74
N CYS A 116 -10.38 31.03 27.99
CA CYS A 116 -8.92 30.92 27.98
C CYS A 116 -8.24 32.20 27.44
N LEU A 117 -8.81 32.84 26.42
CA LEU A 117 -8.30 34.11 25.89
C LEU A 117 -8.47 35.27 26.87
N LEU A 118 -9.56 35.27 27.64
CA LEU A 118 -9.83 36.24 28.70
C LEU A 118 -8.79 36.13 29.82
N GLU A 119 -8.51 34.90 30.26
CA GLU A 119 -7.50 34.63 31.30
C GLU A 119 -6.10 35.00 30.83
N ASN A 120 -5.73 34.57 29.62
CA ASN A 120 -4.41 34.78 29.05
C ASN A 120 -4.50 34.91 27.54
N LYS A 121 -4.22 36.09 26.98
CA LYS A 121 -4.22 36.36 25.53
C LYS A 121 -3.07 35.64 24.79
N HIS A 122 -3.18 34.32 24.63
CA HIS A 122 -2.27 33.44 23.89
C HIS A 122 -3.04 32.33 23.17
N LEU A 123 -2.47 31.76 22.10
CA LEU A 123 -3.03 30.59 21.42
C LEU A 123 -2.32 29.33 21.91
N LYS A 124 -3.10 28.30 22.23
CA LYS A 124 -2.55 26.99 22.58
C LYS A 124 -2.18 26.19 21.33
N LEU A 125 -1.06 25.49 21.36
CA LEU A 125 -0.61 24.65 20.25
C LEU A 125 -1.64 23.56 19.89
N ILE A 126 -2.23 22.93 20.92
CA ILE A 126 -3.23 21.87 20.75
C ILE A 126 -4.50 22.33 20.01
N TRP A 127 -4.82 23.63 20.04
CA TRP A 127 -5.99 24.16 19.31
C TRP A 127 -5.85 24.08 17.78
N LYS A 128 -4.62 23.86 17.29
CA LYS A 128 -4.34 23.66 15.87
C LYS A 128 -4.56 22.22 15.41
N ILE A 129 -4.71 21.27 16.33
CA ILE A 129 -4.90 19.87 16.00
C ILE A 129 -6.36 19.63 15.69
N ASN A 130 -6.68 19.03 14.55
CA ASN A 130 -8.00 18.63 14.11
C ASN A 130 -8.65 17.65 15.11
N GLY A 131 -9.97 17.70 15.24
CA GLY A 131 -10.71 16.93 16.25
C GLY A 131 -10.75 17.54 17.66
N ILE A 132 -9.77 18.36 18.08
CA ILE A 132 -9.84 19.11 19.35
C ILE A 132 -10.86 20.25 19.22
N ASP A 133 -12.07 20.07 19.72
CA ASP A 133 -13.20 20.99 19.57
C ASP A 133 -13.77 21.48 20.90
N THR A 134 -13.22 21.01 22.01
CA THR A 134 -13.73 21.30 23.36
C THR A 134 -12.59 21.77 24.26
N CYS A 135 -12.82 22.83 25.03
CA CYS A 135 -11.89 23.25 26.07
C CYS A 135 -12.14 22.44 27.35
N LEU A 136 -11.19 21.60 27.77
CA LEU A 136 -11.36 20.80 28.99
C LEU A 136 -11.33 21.62 30.29
N LYS A 137 -10.61 22.75 30.28
CA LYS A 137 -10.52 23.65 31.45
C LYS A 137 -11.89 24.29 31.75
N HIS A 138 -12.55 24.80 30.71
CA HIS A 138 -13.80 25.56 30.83
C HIS A 138 -15.05 24.72 30.48
N ARG A 139 -14.86 23.48 30.01
CA ARG A 139 -15.92 22.52 29.62
C ARG A 139 -16.91 23.04 28.58
N VAL A 140 -16.42 23.89 27.68
CA VAL A 140 -17.19 24.50 26.59
C VAL A 140 -16.68 24.05 25.23
N ALA A 141 -17.57 23.96 24.25
CA ALA A 141 -17.17 23.86 22.86
C ALA A 141 -16.35 25.09 22.44
N MET A 142 -15.30 24.88 21.66
CA MET A 142 -14.46 25.96 21.14
C MET A 142 -15.15 26.67 19.97
N ASN A 143 -15.01 27.99 19.93
CA ASN A 143 -15.49 28.80 18.82
C ASN A 143 -14.55 28.66 17.62
N ASN A 144 -15.11 28.59 16.42
CA ASN A 144 -14.38 28.57 15.13
C ASN A 144 -14.61 29.83 14.28
N SER A 145 -15.51 30.69 14.73
CA SER A 145 -15.92 31.93 14.09
C SER A 145 -15.96 33.07 15.12
N CYS A 146 -15.98 34.31 14.64
CA CYS A 146 -16.16 35.47 15.50
C CYS A 146 -17.63 35.59 15.92
N SER A 147 -17.91 35.82 17.22
CA SER A 147 -19.28 36.04 17.73
C SER A 147 -19.92 37.34 17.25
N HIS A 148 -19.14 38.29 16.73
CA HIS A 148 -19.65 39.59 16.27
C HIS A 148 -19.93 39.63 14.76
N CYS A 149 -18.97 39.19 13.94
CA CYS A 149 -19.10 39.24 12.48
C CYS A 149 -19.41 37.87 11.85
N PHE A 150 -19.47 36.80 12.63
CA PHE A 150 -19.79 35.42 12.22
C PHE A 150 -18.86 34.82 11.15
N LYS A 151 -17.76 35.48 10.81
CA LYS A 151 -16.75 34.96 9.88
C LYS A 151 -15.87 33.92 10.57
N ASP A 152 -15.61 32.82 9.86
CA ASP A 152 -14.60 31.83 10.23
C ASP A 152 -13.21 32.48 10.22
N ILE A 153 -12.43 32.26 11.28
CA ILE A 153 -11.11 32.88 11.42
C ILE A 153 -10.05 31.90 10.95
N LEU A 154 -9.25 32.28 9.96
CA LEU A 154 -8.08 31.51 9.56
C LEU A 154 -6.88 31.87 10.44
N ILE A 155 -6.07 30.87 10.82
CA ILE A 155 -4.85 31.08 11.63
C ILE A 155 -3.91 32.08 10.96
N GLN A 156 -3.87 32.07 9.62
CA GLN A 156 -2.99 32.92 8.84
C GLN A 156 -3.39 34.40 8.84
N ASP A 157 -4.64 34.70 9.17
CA ASP A 157 -5.19 36.05 9.14
C ASP A 157 -5.00 36.75 10.50
N ILE A 158 -4.52 36.06 11.53
CA ILE A 158 -4.36 36.60 12.88
C ILE A 158 -3.19 37.59 12.91
N TYR A 159 -3.49 38.88 13.08
CA TYR A 159 -2.48 39.92 13.30
C TYR A 159 -2.19 40.14 14.79
N THR A 160 -3.24 40.16 15.60
CA THR A 160 -3.19 40.39 17.05
C THR A 160 -3.92 39.27 17.78
N ILE A 161 -3.25 38.65 18.75
CA ILE A 161 -3.84 37.53 19.49
C ILE A 161 -5.05 38.00 20.30
N GLY A 162 -6.17 37.30 20.12
CA GLY A 162 -7.43 37.58 20.80
C GLY A 162 -8.30 38.65 20.12
N ILE A 163 -7.90 39.17 18.96
CA ILE A 163 -8.68 40.14 18.18
C ILE A 163 -9.12 39.50 16.86
N CYS A 164 -10.38 39.71 16.47
CA CYS A 164 -10.90 39.23 15.19
C CYS A 164 -10.24 39.98 14.02
N PRO A 165 -9.64 39.30 13.03
CA PRO A 165 -8.94 39.98 11.94
C PRO A 165 -9.85 40.64 10.91
N TYR A 166 -11.18 40.49 11.02
CA TYR A 166 -12.14 41.04 10.05
C TYR A 166 -13.04 42.15 10.60
N CYS A 167 -13.13 42.30 11.92
CA CYS A 167 -13.99 43.31 12.55
C CYS A 167 -13.39 43.93 13.82
N ASP A 168 -12.15 43.57 14.15
CA ASP A 168 -11.36 44.10 15.28
C ASP A 168 -11.98 43.93 16.68
N ASN A 169 -13.09 43.19 16.81
CA ASN A 169 -13.68 42.87 18.11
C ASN A 169 -12.84 41.86 18.89
N ASP A 170 -12.87 41.98 20.22
CA ASP A 170 -12.16 41.10 21.15
C ASP A 170 -12.85 39.73 21.24
N LEU A 171 -12.13 38.68 20.84
CA LEU A 171 -12.60 37.29 20.82
C LEU A 171 -12.85 36.73 22.23
N SER A 172 -12.30 37.35 23.27
CA SER A 172 -12.57 36.97 24.66
C SER A 172 -13.96 37.40 25.15
N LYS A 173 -14.57 38.42 24.52
CA LYS A 173 -15.88 38.99 24.90
C LYS A 173 -17.06 38.34 24.17
N SER A 174 -16.93 37.07 23.80
CA SER A 174 -17.98 36.35 23.06
C SER A 174 -19.26 36.24 23.88
N ASN A 175 -20.34 36.87 23.39
CA ASN A 175 -21.70 36.80 23.95
C ASN A 175 -22.47 35.51 23.57
N ASN A 176 -21.86 34.57 22.86
CA ASN A 176 -22.54 33.32 22.50
C ASN A 176 -22.93 32.53 23.75
N GLU A 177 -24.16 32.01 23.77
CA GLU A 177 -24.62 31.05 24.77
C GLU A 177 -23.61 29.91 24.88
N LYS A 178 -23.11 29.66 26.10
CA LYS A 178 -22.10 28.64 26.35
C LYS A 178 -22.67 27.26 26.01
N LYS A 179 -22.25 26.71 24.87
CA LYS A 179 -22.56 25.32 24.52
C LYS A 179 -21.68 24.39 25.38
N LEU A 180 -22.26 23.92 26.47
CA LEU A 180 -21.65 22.89 27.31
C LEU A 180 -21.47 21.60 26.50
N ALA A 181 -20.28 21.01 26.59
CA ALA A 181 -20.01 19.73 25.96
C ALA A 181 -20.69 18.59 26.75
N THR A 182 -21.17 17.57 26.04
CA THR A 182 -21.72 16.36 26.69
C THR A 182 -20.62 15.58 27.39
N LEU A 183 -20.95 14.82 28.44
CA LEU A 183 -19.98 14.00 29.18
C LEU A 183 -19.21 13.04 28.25
N ALA A 184 -19.91 12.39 27.31
CA ALA A 184 -19.29 11.49 26.35
C ALA A 184 -18.26 12.21 25.46
N LYS A 185 -18.60 13.41 24.97
CA LYS A 185 -17.69 14.21 24.17
C LYS A 185 -16.50 14.70 24.99
N MET A 186 -16.70 15.08 26.25
CA MET A 186 -15.59 15.47 27.13
C MET A 186 -14.60 14.32 27.32
N GLU A 187 -15.05 13.09 27.47
CA GLU A 187 -14.16 11.94 27.66
C GLU A 187 -13.35 11.63 26.39
N GLU A 188 -13.98 11.67 25.22
CA GLU A 188 -13.29 11.57 23.93
C GLU A 188 -12.21 12.65 23.79
N GLN A 189 -12.56 13.90 24.10
CA GLN A 189 -11.67 15.05 24.02
C GLN A 189 -10.54 14.99 25.07
N ARG A 190 -10.81 14.40 26.24
CA ARG A 190 -9.82 14.15 27.29
C ARG A 190 -8.71 13.25 26.78
N LEU A 191 -9.04 12.11 26.18
CA LEU A 191 -8.06 11.17 25.66
C LEU A 191 -7.25 11.78 24.50
N LEU A 192 -7.92 12.46 23.57
CA LEU A 192 -7.24 13.11 22.44
C LEU A 192 -6.27 14.20 22.91
N GLN A 193 -6.69 15.09 23.81
CA GLN A 193 -5.84 16.16 24.35
C GLN A 193 -4.70 15.61 25.20
N LEU A 194 -4.93 14.55 25.99
CA LEU A 194 -3.90 13.86 26.74
C LEU A 194 -2.82 13.29 25.79
N ASN A 195 -3.23 12.56 24.76
CA ASN A 195 -2.31 11.99 23.76
C ASN A 195 -1.49 13.08 23.06
N CYS A 196 -2.13 14.18 22.66
CA CYS A 196 -1.44 15.32 22.06
C CYS A 196 -0.45 15.95 23.05
N SER A 197 -0.84 16.14 24.31
CA SER A 197 0.02 16.72 25.34
C SER A 197 1.27 15.87 25.57
N ILE A 198 1.13 14.54 25.69
CA ILE A 198 2.27 13.62 25.89
C ILE A 198 3.25 13.68 24.70
N LEU A 199 2.72 13.74 23.46
CA LEU A 199 3.56 13.84 22.27
C LEU A 199 4.28 15.18 22.18
N ILE A 200 3.65 16.28 22.60
CA ILE A 200 4.21 17.64 22.57
C ILE A 200 5.20 17.86 23.73
N SER A 201 4.87 17.43 24.95
CA SER A 201 5.62 17.78 26.16
C SER A 201 6.56 16.68 26.65
N GLY A 202 6.34 15.41 26.28
CA GLY A 202 7.06 14.28 26.87
C GLY A 202 8.56 14.33 26.61
N ASN A 203 9.35 14.04 27.65
CA ASN A 203 10.81 14.04 27.62
C ASN A 203 11.42 12.73 27.12
N ASP A 204 10.61 11.71 26.85
CA ASP A 204 11.12 10.39 26.51
C ASP A 204 11.82 10.39 25.14
N ASP A 205 13.05 9.87 25.11
CA ASP A 205 13.87 9.63 23.91
C ASP A 205 13.34 8.48 23.03
N VAL A 206 12.12 8.00 23.30
CA VAL A 206 11.50 6.92 22.56
C VAL A 206 11.04 7.45 21.19
N SER A 207 11.77 7.05 20.15
CA SER A 207 11.41 7.24 18.76
C SER A 207 11.01 5.90 18.17
N LEU A 208 9.84 5.84 17.53
CA LEU A 208 9.42 4.68 16.76
C LEU A 208 9.57 4.95 15.25
N ASN A 209 10.03 3.95 14.52
CA ASN A 209 9.98 3.96 13.05
C ASN A 209 8.61 3.49 12.53
N GLU A 210 8.39 3.60 11.21
CA GLU A 210 7.10 3.26 10.58
C GLU A 210 6.76 1.77 10.72
N GLU A 211 7.76 0.89 10.61
CA GLU A 211 7.61 -0.56 10.79
C GLU A 211 7.12 -0.88 12.21
N GLU A 212 7.75 -0.33 13.24
CA GLU A 212 7.41 -0.52 14.65
C GLU A 212 6.00 0.02 14.96
N ILE A 213 5.64 1.19 14.42
CA ILE A 213 4.29 1.74 14.53
C ILE A 213 3.28 0.78 13.92
N ALA A 214 3.55 0.26 12.71
CA ALA A 214 2.68 -0.68 12.02
C ALA A 214 2.51 -2.00 12.81
N ILE A 215 3.61 -2.54 13.35
CA ILE A 215 3.60 -3.77 14.15
C ILE A 215 2.80 -3.56 15.44
N ARG A 216 3.00 -2.45 16.16
CA ARG A 216 2.21 -2.10 17.38
C ARG A 216 0.73 -1.97 17.06
N ILE A 217 0.37 -1.30 15.97
CA ILE A 217 -1.01 -1.18 15.49
C ILE A 217 -1.60 -2.57 15.23
N LEU A 218 -0.90 -3.42 14.50
CA LEU A 218 -1.36 -4.78 14.21
C LEU A 218 -1.51 -5.61 15.48
N TYR A 219 -0.62 -5.45 16.45
CA TYR A 219 -0.69 -6.15 17.74
C TYR A 219 -1.92 -5.73 18.55
N ILE A 220 -2.22 -4.43 18.63
CA ILE A 220 -3.44 -3.91 19.27
C ILE A 220 -4.68 -4.45 18.56
N LEU A 221 -4.71 -4.38 17.23
CA LEU A 221 -5.82 -4.90 16.43
C LEU A 221 -6.00 -6.42 16.59
N ASN A 222 -4.94 -7.15 16.93
CA ASN A 222 -4.95 -8.57 17.23
C ASN A 222 -5.32 -8.90 18.69
N ASP A 223 -5.84 -7.94 19.46
CA ASP A 223 -6.12 -8.07 20.89
C ASP A 223 -4.89 -8.50 21.71
N GLN A 224 -3.71 -8.04 21.29
CA GLN A 224 -2.43 -8.31 21.95
C GLN A 224 -2.10 -9.80 22.07
N LYS A 225 -2.64 -10.64 21.19
CA LYS A 225 -2.28 -12.07 21.11
C LYS A 225 -0.94 -12.26 20.41
N ASP A 226 -0.18 -13.26 20.85
CA ASP A 226 1.18 -13.56 20.35
C ASP A 226 1.22 -14.09 18.92
N ILE A 227 0.11 -14.57 18.37
CA ILE A 227 0.05 -15.10 17.02
C ILE A 227 -0.88 -14.22 16.19
N PHE A 228 -0.37 -13.68 15.08
CA PHE A 228 -1.14 -12.90 14.13
C PHE A 228 -2.36 -13.66 13.62
N ASN A 229 -3.56 -13.14 13.92
CA ASN A 229 -4.82 -13.68 13.43
C ASN A 229 -5.47 -12.70 12.45
N ARG A 230 -5.39 -13.03 11.16
CA ARG A 230 -5.93 -12.20 10.08
C ARG A 230 -7.44 -11.93 10.24
N GLN A 231 -8.22 -12.93 10.63
CA GLN A 231 -9.68 -12.81 10.74
C GLN A 231 -10.07 -11.90 11.91
N ALA A 232 -9.40 -12.03 13.05
CA ALA A 232 -9.62 -11.18 14.22
C ALA A 232 -9.39 -9.70 13.89
N ILE A 233 -8.36 -9.39 13.10
CA ILE A 233 -8.06 -8.01 12.68
C ILE A 233 -9.06 -7.50 11.63
N LEU A 234 -9.45 -8.34 10.66
CA LEU A 234 -10.44 -7.97 9.63
C LEU A 234 -11.84 -7.68 10.20
N ALA A 235 -12.16 -8.18 11.40
CA ALA A 235 -13.39 -7.83 12.10
C ALA A 235 -13.40 -6.34 12.56
N LYS A 236 -12.24 -5.67 12.61
CA LYS A 236 -12.09 -4.31 13.15
C LYS A 236 -11.71 -3.29 12.09
N ILE A 237 -11.04 -3.71 11.02
CA ILE A 237 -10.58 -2.84 9.93
C ILE A 237 -10.80 -3.46 8.56
N THR A 238 -10.80 -2.61 7.53
CA THR A 238 -10.94 -3.06 6.14
C THR A 238 -9.74 -3.86 5.66
N SER A 239 -9.95 -4.73 4.66
CA SER A 239 -8.89 -5.51 4.02
C SER A 239 -7.79 -4.65 3.39
N SER A 240 -8.14 -3.48 2.87
CA SER A 240 -7.20 -2.50 2.32
C SER A 240 -6.28 -1.91 3.40
N LYS A 241 -6.84 -1.49 4.54
CA LYS A 241 -6.07 -0.99 5.69
C LYS A 241 -5.15 -2.07 6.27
N LEU A 242 -5.65 -3.30 6.40
CA LEU A 242 -4.83 -4.42 6.87
C LEU A 242 -3.65 -4.68 5.94
N THR A 243 -3.89 -4.72 4.64
CA THR A 243 -2.84 -4.92 3.64
C THR A 243 -1.81 -3.80 3.71
N TYR A 244 -2.27 -2.57 3.85
CA TYR A 244 -1.42 -1.39 4.01
C TYR A 244 -0.51 -1.49 5.25
N TYR A 245 -1.04 -1.80 6.43
CA TYR A 245 -0.23 -1.96 7.64
C TYR A 245 0.74 -3.15 7.55
N LEU A 246 0.30 -4.29 6.99
CA LEU A 246 1.18 -5.43 6.77
C LEU A 246 2.33 -5.12 5.82
N GLN A 247 2.07 -4.34 4.77
CA GLN A 247 3.11 -3.97 3.81
C GLN A 247 4.17 -3.07 4.45
N ILE A 248 3.76 -2.12 5.30
CA ILE A 248 4.67 -1.26 6.07
C ILE A 248 5.44 -2.09 7.10
N ALA A 249 4.76 -2.90 7.91
CA ALA A 249 5.40 -3.75 8.92
C ALA A 249 6.45 -4.72 8.35
N ARG A 250 6.31 -5.11 7.07
CA ARG A 250 7.23 -6.01 6.36
C ARG A 250 8.26 -5.27 5.49
N SER A 251 8.22 -3.95 5.44
CA SER A 251 9.02 -3.12 4.54
C SER A 251 8.94 -3.58 3.06
N THR A 252 7.77 -4.04 2.62
CA THR A 252 7.56 -4.59 1.25
C THR A 252 7.06 -3.55 0.25
N THR A 253 6.76 -2.33 0.70
CA THR A 253 6.32 -1.25 -0.18
C THR A 253 7.48 -0.66 -0.96
N THR A 254 7.40 -0.67 -2.29
CA THR A 254 8.35 0.06 -3.16
C THR A 254 8.24 1.58 -3.00
N ILE A 255 7.05 2.07 -2.64
CA ILE A 255 6.79 3.48 -2.32
C ILE A 255 6.69 3.61 -0.81
N LYS A 256 7.60 4.38 -0.20
CA LYS A 256 7.54 4.72 1.23
C LYS A 256 6.22 5.45 1.53
N ARG A 257 5.36 4.86 2.37
CA ARG A 257 4.07 5.44 2.77
C ARG A 257 4.07 5.63 4.29
N THR A 258 3.66 6.80 4.75
CA THR A 258 3.61 7.15 6.18
C THR A 258 2.25 6.80 6.79
N ILE A 259 2.22 6.19 7.97
CA ILE A 259 0.97 6.02 8.74
C ILE A 259 0.58 7.38 9.32
N HIS A 260 -0.61 7.89 8.99
CA HIS A 260 -1.06 9.18 9.52
C HIS A 260 -1.32 9.12 11.04
N LEU A 261 -0.96 10.19 11.77
CA LEU A 261 -1.20 10.28 13.22
C LEU A 261 -2.69 10.15 13.59
N GLN A 262 -3.59 10.66 12.74
CA GLN A 262 -5.03 10.49 12.92
C GLN A 262 -5.42 9.01 13.02
N SER A 263 -4.87 8.17 12.13
CA SER A 263 -5.14 6.73 12.14
C SER A 263 -4.67 6.08 13.44
N ILE A 264 -3.55 6.54 14.01
CA ILE A 264 -3.05 6.06 15.29
C ILE A 264 -4.04 6.44 16.40
N PHE A 265 -4.46 7.71 16.45
CA PHE A 265 -5.41 8.19 17.45
C PHE A 265 -6.77 7.52 17.37
N ASP A 266 -7.28 7.28 16.16
CA ASP A 266 -8.56 6.57 15.96
C ASP A 266 -8.49 5.15 16.53
N ILE A 267 -7.40 4.44 16.26
CA ILE A 267 -7.17 3.09 16.79
C ILE A 267 -7.04 3.16 18.32
N LEU A 268 -6.17 4.01 18.85
CA LEU A 268 -5.99 4.15 20.30
C LEU A 268 -7.28 4.48 21.03
N SER A 269 -8.10 5.38 20.47
CA SER A 269 -9.42 5.73 21.01
C SER A 269 -10.36 4.52 21.03
N SER A 270 -10.42 3.74 19.94
CA SER A 270 -11.27 2.53 19.87
C SER A 270 -10.89 1.45 20.89
N PHE A 271 -9.64 1.44 21.35
CA PHE A 271 -9.14 0.52 22.38
C PHE A 271 -8.96 1.18 23.76
N ARG A 272 -9.41 2.43 23.94
CA ARG A 272 -9.26 3.22 25.18
C ARG A 272 -7.82 3.24 25.71
N MET A 273 -6.85 3.32 24.80
CA MET A 273 -5.42 3.34 25.09
C MET A 273 -4.88 4.75 24.88
N ASP A 274 -3.98 5.20 25.76
CA ASP A 274 -3.23 6.43 25.54
C ASP A 274 -1.89 6.17 24.82
N ILE A 275 -1.26 7.25 24.36
CA ILE A 275 -0.02 7.17 23.58
C ILE A 275 1.19 6.72 24.43
N SER A 276 1.18 6.94 25.75
CA SER A 276 2.24 6.44 26.63
C SER A 276 2.19 4.92 26.70
N ASN A 277 1.00 4.36 26.88
CA ASN A 277 0.76 2.93 26.81
C ASN A 277 1.16 2.36 25.44
N PHE A 278 0.82 3.04 24.35
CA PHE A 278 1.24 2.65 22.99
C PHE A 278 2.77 2.53 22.85
N PHE A 279 3.53 3.51 23.35
CA PHE A 279 4.99 3.47 23.33
C PHE A 279 5.57 2.40 24.27
N ALA A 280 4.94 2.19 25.42
CA ALA A 280 5.37 1.20 26.41
C ALA A 280 5.00 -0.25 26.07
N LEU A 281 4.15 -0.48 25.06
CA LEU A 281 3.76 -1.84 24.65
C LEU A 281 4.99 -2.71 24.39
N LYS A 282 5.04 -3.87 25.06
CA LYS A 282 6.00 -4.92 24.80
C LYS A 282 5.36 -5.91 23.84
N ILE A 283 5.95 -6.06 22.67
CA ILE A 283 5.48 -7.00 21.65
C ILE A 283 6.34 -8.26 21.73
N SER A 284 5.71 -9.42 21.79
CA SER A 284 6.42 -10.70 21.77
C SER A 284 7.13 -10.89 20.43
N SER A 285 8.32 -11.50 20.47
CA SER A 285 9.04 -11.89 19.25
C SER A 285 8.22 -12.84 18.39
N GLN A 286 7.42 -13.72 19.01
CA GLN A 286 6.48 -14.61 18.34
C GLN A 286 5.48 -13.84 17.46
N PHE A 287 4.94 -12.72 17.95
CA PHE A 287 4.03 -11.90 17.16
C PHE A 287 4.76 -11.23 16.00
N ILE A 288 5.92 -10.63 16.27
CA ILE A 288 6.76 -9.99 15.26
C ILE A 288 7.09 -10.99 14.15
N ASP A 289 7.52 -12.20 14.50
CA ASP A 289 7.82 -13.28 13.56
C ASP A 289 6.58 -13.71 12.78
N SER A 290 5.43 -13.84 13.43
CA SER A 290 4.18 -14.20 12.74
C SER A 290 3.73 -13.14 11.73
N VAL A 291 4.03 -11.86 11.98
CA VAL A 291 3.72 -10.75 11.07
C VAL A 291 4.73 -10.64 9.95
N ILE A 292 6.04 -10.64 10.27
CA ILE A 292 7.12 -10.42 9.30
C ILE A 292 7.29 -11.66 8.43
N ASN A 293 7.44 -12.83 9.05
CA ASN A 293 7.97 -13.97 8.35
C ASN A 293 6.97 -14.59 7.39
N ASN A 294 5.66 -14.44 7.60
CA ASN A 294 4.51 -14.82 6.74
C ASN A 294 4.67 -16.02 5.78
N LYS A 295 5.64 -16.88 6.04
CA LYS A 295 5.58 -18.30 5.95
C LYS A 295 4.61 -18.62 7.08
N SER A 296 3.30 -18.41 6.81
CA SER A 296 2.34 -19.42 7.25
C SER A 296 3.08 -20.70 6.97
N SER A 297 3.40 -21.48 8.01
CA SER A 297 4.20 -22.70 7.88
C SER A 297 3.70 -23.38 6.62
N LYS A 298 4.43 -23.22 5.51
CA LYS A 298 3.96 -23.73 4.23
C LYS A 298 4.22 -25.18 4.47
N THR A 299 3.21 -25.87 5.00
CA THR A 299 3.22 -27.30 5.21
C THR A 299 3.67 -27.81 3.88
N ILE A 300 4.91 -28.28 3.85
CA ILE A 300 5.58 -28.63 2.60
C ILE A 300 4.66 -29.69 2.02
N PRO A 301 3.99 -29.38 0.89
CA PRO A 301 2.86 -30.19 0.47
C PRO A 301 3.36 -31.61 0.22
N SER A 302 2.76 -32.58 0.90
CA SER A 302 3.09 -33.99 0.80
C SER A 302 1.91 -34.77 0.24
N CYS A 303 2.20 -35.92 -0.39
CA CYS A 303 1.14 -36.78 -0.91
C CYS A 303 0.26 -37.31 0.24
N GLN A 304 -1.06 -37.23 0.08
CA GLN A 304 -2.04 -37.70 1.06
C GLN A 304 -2.66 -39.06 0.69
N ALA A 305 -2.21 -39.70 -0.40
CA ALA A 305 -2.74 -40.99 -0.84
C ALA A 305 -2.13 -42.15 -0.03
N PRO A 306 -2.92 -42.92 0.76
CA PRO A 306 -2.40 -43.93 1.69
C PRO A 306 -1.62 -45.09 1.04
N TRP A 307 -1.87 -45.36 -0.24
CA TRP A 307 -1.20 -46.43 -1.00
C TRP A 307 0.03 -45.95 -1.76
N CYS A 308 0.40 -44.68 -1.64
CA CYS A 308 1.52 -44.10 -2.36
C CYS A 308 2.83 -44.25 -1.58
N GLU A 309 3.92 -44.60 -2.27
CA GLU A 309 5.28 -44.60 -1.69
C GLU A 309 5.68 -43.23 -1.12
N ASN A 310 5.14 -42.15 -1.68
CA ASN A 310 5.40 -40.77 -1.24
C ASN A 310 4.43 -40.28 -0.15
N PHE A 311 3.60 -41.15 0.44
CA PHE A 311 2.63 -40.75 1.45
C PHE A 311 3.32 -40.07 2.65
N GLY A 312 2.90 -38.83 2.96
CA GLY A 312 3.45 -38.06 4.07
C GLY A 312 4.88 -37.53 3.86
N VAL A 313 5.57 -37.89 2.78
CA VAL A 313 6.94 -37.43 2.48
C VAL A 313 6.90 -35.95 2.09
N PRO A 314 7.55 -35.05 2.85
CA PRO A 314 7.61 -33.62 2.51
C PRO A 314 8.24 -33.40 1.13
N ASP A 315 7.72 -32.44 0.37
CA ASP A 315 8.21 -32.02 -0.95
C ASP A 315 8.08 -33.08 -2.06
N SER A 316 7.32 -34.15 -1.79
CA SER A 316 7.03 -35.18 -2.79
C SER A 316 6.04 -34.74 -3.88
N LEU A 317 5.50 -33.53 -3.77
CA LEU A 317 4.51 -32.97 -4.68
C LEU A 317 5.12 -31.89 -5.57
N HIS A 318 5.00 -32.09 -6.88
CA HIS A 318 5.54 -31.17 -7.89
C HIS A 318 4.50 -30.11 -8.25
N GLN A 319 4.85 -28.84 -8.16
CA GLN A 319 3.96 -27.75 -8.55
C GLN A 319 3.83 -27.68 -10.08
N THR A 320 2.60 -27.62 -10.58
CA THR A 320 2.30 -27.49 -12.02
C THR A 320 2.18 -26.02 -12.45
N THR A 321 2.41 -25.71 -13.73
CA THR A 321 2.30 -24.35 -14.31
C THR A 321 0.88 -23.79 -14.38
N SER A 322 -0.13 -24.64 -14.21
CA SER A 322 -1.53 -24.25 -14.35
C SER A 322 -1.86 -23.18 -13.32
N LYS A 323 -2.08 -21.93 -13.76
CA LYS A 323 -2.47 -20.84 -12.86
C LYS A 323 -3.99 -20.87 -12.66
N ASN A 324 -4.40 -20.80 -11.39
CA ASN A 324 -5.74 -20.52 -10.87
C ASN A 324 -6.93 -20.77 -11.83
N VAL A 325 -7.57 -21.93 -11.76
CA VAL A 325 -8.88 -22.12 -12.38
C VAL A 325 -9.95 -21.69 -11.38
N ARG A 326 -10.64 -20.58 -11.67
CA ARG A 326 -11.84 -20.19 -10.92
C ARG A 326 -12.93 -21.23 -11.18
N LYS A 327 -13.22 -22.08 -10.19
CA LYS A 327 -14.52 -22.74 -10.12
C LYS A 327 -15.50 -21.78 -9.45
N PRO A 328 -16.80 -21.78 -9.85
CA PRO A 328 -17.79 -20.82 -9.37
C PRO A 328 -18.00 -20.80 -7.84
N SER A 329 -17.52 -21.80 -7.08
CA SER A 329 -17.70 -21.87 -5.63
C SER A 329 -16.41 -21.87 -4.79
N LYS A 330 -15.22 -22.13 -5.38
CA LYS A 330 -13.95 -22.16 -4.63
C LYS A 330 -12.78 -21.74 -5.51
N LEU A 331 -11.94 -20.82 -5.01
CA LEU A 331 -10.69 -20.42 -5.65
C LEU A 331 -9.60 -21.43 -5.29
N LEU A 332 -9.14 -22.20 -6.27
CA LEU A 332 -7.98 -23.09 -6.10
C LEU A 332 -6.73 -22.40 -6.63
N ARG A 333 -5.71 -22.33 -5.77
CA ARG A 333 -4.37 -21.80 -6.03
C ARG A 333 -3.38 -22.96 -6.09
N SER A 334 -2.26 -22.76 -6.77
CA SER A 334 -1.10 -23.66 -6.77
C SER A 334 -1.45 -25.14 -6.91
N TYR A 335 -1.48 -25.64 -8.15
CA TYR A 335 -1.77 -27.05 -8.41
C TYR A 335 -0.52 -27.88 -8.24
N TYR A 336 -0.66 -29.04 -7.60
CA TYR A 336 0.44 -29.98 -7.39
C TYR A 336 0.09 -31.36 -7.92
N ILE A 337 1.09 -32.19 -8.17
CA ILE A 337 0.91 -33.58 -8.54
C ILE A 337 1.98 -34.47 -7.91
N CYS A 338 1.59 -35.67 -7.48
CA CYS A 338 2.53 -36.67 -7.00
C CYS A 338 3.10 -37.47 -8.19
N ASN A 339 4.43 -37.53 -8.30
CA ASN A 339 5.12 -38.27 -9.37
C ASN A 339 5.10 -39.79 -9.21
N LYS A 340 4.62 -40.33 -8.07
CA LYS A 340 4.51 -41.76 -7.83
C LYS A 340 3.09 -42.29 -8.06
N CYS A 341 2.11 -41.72 -7.36
CA CYS A 341 0.72 -42.17 -7.51
C CYS A 341 -0.07 -41.42 -8.57
N GLY A 342 0.39 -40.27 -9.07
CA GLY A 342 -0.35 -39.45 -10.02
C GLY A 342 -1.56 -38.71 -9.46
N CYS A 343 -1.75 -38.68 -8.12
CA CYS A 343 -2.81 -37.88 -7.50
C CYS A 343 -2.52 -36.38 -7.72
N GLU A 344 -3.57 -35.65 -8.13
CA GLU A 344 -3.51 -34.19 -8.29
C GLU A 344 -4.04 -33.48 -7.06
N TYR A 345 -3.38 -32.40 -6.66
CA TYR A 345 -3.75 -31.58 -5.52
C TYR A 345 -3.86 -30.10 -5.92
N ALA A 346 -4.50 -29.30 -5.08
CA ALA A 346 -4.43 -27.85 -5.12
C ALA A 346 -4.54 -27.27 -3.71
N ILE A 347 -4.09 -26.02 -3.54
CA ILE A 347 -4.29 -25.26 -2.32
C ILE A 347 -5.58 -24.45 -2.46
N ASP A 348 -6.49 -24.52 -1.50
CA ASP A 348 -7.71 -23.71 -1.53
C ASP A 348 -7.48 -22.28 -1.01
N ASP A 349 -8.56 -21.53 -0.78
CA ASP A 349 -8.50 -20.17 -0.24
C ASP A 349 -8.19 -20.10 1.26
N GLN A 350 -8.20 -21.24 1.94
CA GLN A 350 -7.84 -21.42 3.35
C GLN A 350 -6.42 -21.98 3.52
N ASP A 351 -5.63 -22.02 2.45
CA ASP A 351 -4.31 -22.63 2.39
C ASP A 351 -4.29 -24.14 2.70
N LEU A 352 -5.41 -24.84 2.53
CA LEU A 352 -5.49 -26.30 2.72
C LEU A 352 -5.19 -27.04 1.42
N LEU A 353 -4.38 -28.09 1.52
CA LEU A 353 -4.11 -29.01 0.42
C LEU A 353 -5.30 -29.94 0.21
N ILE A 354 -5.96 -29.82 -0.94
CA ILE A 354 -7.11 -30.64 -1.33
C ILE A 354 -6.78 -31.52 -2.53
N GLU A 355 -7.26 -32.77 -2.50
CA GLU A 355 -7.11 -33.69 -3.62
C GLU A 355 -8.19 -33.43 -4.71
N ARG A 356 -7.80 -33.54 -5.98
CA ARG A 356 -8.65 -33.22 -7.15
C ARG A 356 -9.11 -34.45 -7.92
N THR A 357 -8.35 -35.55 -7.83
CA THR A 357 -8.59 -36.78 -8.59
C THR A 357 -9.77 -37.61 -8.04
N ASN A 358 -10.18 -37.41 -6.78
CA ASN A 358 -11.13 -38.22 -6.00
C ASN A 358 -10.65 -39.65 -5.72
N PHE A 359 -9.38 -39.97 -5.97
CA PHE A 359 -8.80 -41.28 -5.68
C PHE A 359 -8.76 -41.55 -4.18
N ILE A 360 -8.37 -40.56 -3.37
CA ILE A 360 -8.23 -40.76 -1.91
C ILE A 360 -9.58 -41.06 -1.26
N ASN A 361 -10.59 -40.24 -1.56
CA ASN A 361 -11.95 -40.48 -1.07
C ASN A 361 -12.48 -41.85 -1.53
N SER A 362 -12.19 -42.22 -2.78
CA SER A 362 -12.65 -43.49 -3.33
C SER A 362 -11.95 -44.69 -2.72
N TYR A 363 -10.66 -44.60 -2.43
CA TYR A 363 -9.91 -45.63 -1.69
C TYR A 363 -10.53 -45.88 -0.32
N ASN A 364 -10.86 -44.81 0.41
CA ASN A 364 -11.51 -44.93 1.72
C ASN A 364 -12.89 -45.62 1.64
N ILE A 365 -13.62 -45.42 0.54
CA ILE A 365 -14.92 -46.09 0.33
C ILE A 365 -14.70 -47.56 -0.04
N LEU A 366 -13.82 -47.84 -1.01
CA LEU A 366 -13.56 -49.20 -1.51
C LEU A 366 -12.88 -50.10 -0.47
N SER A 367 -12.07 -49.54 0.43
CA SER A 367 -11.46 -50.28 1.55
C SER A 367 -12.47 -50.71 2.61
N ASN A 368 -13.57 -49.98 2.76
CA ASN A 368 -14.58 -50.26 3.78
C ASN A 368 -15.86 -50.89 3.22
N ARG A 369 -16.07 -50.88 1.91
CA ARG A 369 -17.34 -51.30 1.31
C ARG A 369 -17.15 -51.92 -0.08
N SER A 370 -17.72 -53.12 -0.24
CA SER A 370 -17.84 -53.79 -1.53
C SER A 370 -18.87 -53.11 -2.43
N LEU A 371 -18.52 -52.87 -3.70
CA LEU A 371 -19.43 -52.29 -4.72
C LEU A 371 -19.93 -53.31 -5.74
N THR A 372 -19.44 -54.55 -5.70
CA THR A 372 -19.74 -55.61 -6.67
C THR A 372 -21.24 -55.84 -6.86
N LYS A 373 -21.98 -55.90 -5.76
CA LYS A 373 -23.43 -56.19 -5.73
C LYS A 373 -24.33 -54.98 -5.99
N LEU A 374 -23.75 -53.78 -6.10
CA LEU A 374 -24.52 -52.55 -6.25
C LEU A 374 -24.77 -52.23 -7.73
N THR A 375 -25.98 -51.75 -8.02
CA THR A 375 -26.36 -51.15 -9.30
C THR A 375 -25.61 -49.83 -9.53
N TRP A 376 -25.59 -49.34 -10.77
CA TRP A 376 -24.90 -48.09 -11.09
C TRP A 376 -25.41 -46.87 -10.30
N PRO A 377 -26.72 -46.62 -10.15
CA PRO A 377 -27.22 -45.52 -9.32
C PRO A 377 -26.79 -45.64 -7.85
N GLU A 378 -26.75 -46.86 -7.31
CA GLU A 378 -26.29 -47.10 -5.94
C GLU A 378 -24.78 -46.84 -5.79
N ARG A 379 -23.97 -47.18 -6.79
CA ARG A 379 -22.55 -46.84 -6.83
C ARG A 379 -22.32 -45.33 -6.89
N GLU A 380 -23.07 -44.61 -7.74
CA GLU A 380 -23.00 -43.14 -7.80
C GLU A 380 -23.38 -42.51 -6.46
N LYS A 381 -24.43 -43.01 -5.81
CA LYS A 381 -24.87 -42.56 -4.48
C LYS A 381 -23.82 -42.86 -3.41
N ALA A 382 -23.23 -44.05 -3.41
CA ALA A 382 -22.22 -44.46 -2.44
C ALA A 382 -20.93 -43.65 -2.58
N MET A 383 -20.52 -43.32 -3.80
CA MET A 383 -19.26 -42.60 -4.06
C MET A 383 -19.41 -41.07 -4.13
N GLY A 384 -20.63 -40.56 -4.25
CA GLY A 384 -20.89 -39.12 -4.41
C GLY A 384 -20.38 -38.55 -5.74
N ILE A 385 -20.14 -39.38 -6.74
CA ILE A 385 -19.57 -39.00 -8.05
C ILE A 385 -20.24 -39.76 -9.20
N LYS A 386 -20.15 -39.19 -10.40
CA LYS A 386 -20.76 -39.76 -11.62
C LYS A 386 -20.02 -40.99 -12.14
N ARG A 387 -20.74 -41.87 -12.83
CA ARG A 387 -20.29 -43.14 -13.42
C ARG A 387 -18.96 -43.03 -14.17
N ASN A 388 -18.80 -42.02 -15.02
CA ASN A 388 -17.54 -41.84 -15.77
C ASN A 388 -16.32 -41.62 -14.86
N ARG A 389 -16.49 -40.97 -13.69
CA ARG A 389 -15.41 -40.85 -12.70
C ARG A 389 -15.18 -42.16 -11.96
N ILE A 390 -16.25 -42.88 -11.62
CA ILE A 390 -16.16 -44.21 -11.00
C ILE A 390 -15.35 -45.15 -11.90
N ASN A 391 -15.60 -45.19 -13.21
CA ASN A 391 -14.83 -46.01 -14.14
C ASN A 391 -13.34 -45.63 -14.18
N ARG A 392 -13.00 -44.33 -14.08
CA ARG A 392 -11.60 -43.87 -14.00
C ARG A 392 -10.92 -44.36 -12.73
N ILE A 393 -11.61 -44.28 -11.60
CA ILE A 393 -11.14 -44.76 -10.30
C ILE A 393 -10.93 -46.28 -10.32
N GLN A 394 -11.89 -47.02 -10.87
CA GLN A 394 -11.80 -48.46 -11.04
C GLN A 394 -10.59 -48.84 -11.89
N ALA A 395 -10.41 -48.20 -13.05
CA ALA A 395 -9.22 -48.43 -13.87
C ALA A 395 -7.92 -48.11 -13.14
N TYR A 396 -7.87 -46.96 -12.43
CA TYR A 396 -6.70 -46.52 -11.67
C TYR A 396 -6.27 -47.51 -10.59
N PHE A 397 -7.21 -48.07 -9.82
CA PHE A 397 -6.91 -49.04 -8.77
C PHE A 397 -6.67 -50.44 -9.33
N TYR A 398 -7.38 -50.84 -10.39
CA TYR A 398 -7.20 -52.15 -11.01
C TYR A 398 -5.77 -52.36 -11.51
N VAL A 399 -5.21 -51.38 -12.23
CA VAL A 399 -3.82 -51.46 -12.75
C VAL A 399 -2.73 -51.37 -11.67
N ARG A 400 -3.13 -51.18 -10.41
CA ARG A 400 -2.26 -51.22 -9.23
C ARG A 400 -2.52 -52.47 -8.38
N GLU A 401 -3.31 -53.41 -8.92
CA GLU A 401 -3.72 -54.64 -8.24
C GLU A 401 -4.48 -54.38 -6.93
N MET A 402 -5.13 -53.21 -6.83
CA MET A 402 -5.91 -52.82 -5.67
C MET A 402 -7.38 -53.07 -5.92
N PHE A 403 -8.04 -53.69 -4.94
CA PHE A 403 -9.48 -53.99 -5.00
C PHE A 403 -9.90 -54.84 -6.22
N VAL A 404 -9.04 -55.74 -6.70
CA VAL A 404 -9.31 -56.55 -7.92
C VAL A 404 -10.63 -57.32 -7.83
N ASN A 405 -11.00 -57.83 -6.65
CA ASN A 405 -12.28 -58.52 -6.43
C ASN A 405 -13.51 -57.59 -6.53
N GLU A 406 -13.32 -56.30 -6.29
CA GLU A 406 -14.37 -55.29 -6.30
C GLU A 406 -14.64 -54.71 -7.69
N ILE A 407 -13.68 -54.90 -8.59
CA ILE A 407 -13.65 -54.32 -9.91
C ILE A 407 -13.97 -55.47 -10.88
N SER A 408 -15.01 -55.31 -11.71
CA SER A 408 -15.62 -56.39 -12.52
C SER A 408 -14.61 -57.39 -13.09
N LYS A 409 -14.83 -58.71 -12.91
CA LYS A 409 -13.98 -59.78 -13.45
C LYS A 409 -13.80 -59.74 -14.98
N SER A 410 -14.62 -58.98 -15.70
CA SER A 410 -14.53 -58.81 -17.16
C SER A 410 -13.39 -57.91 -17.61
N ILE A 411 -12.43 -57.58 -16.74
CA ILE A 411 -11.42 -56.58 -17.03
C ILE A 411 -10.21 -57.25 -17.68
N TYR A 412 -9.93 -56.76 -18.87
CA TYR A 412 -8.88 -57.21 -19.76
C TYR A 412 -7.53 -57.35 -19.03
N GLN A 413 -6.81 -58.43 -19.35
CA GLN A 413 -5.38 -58.47 -19.08
C GLN A 413 -4.71 -57.35 -19.90
N ILE A 414 -3.81 -56.61 -19.27
CA ILE A 414 -3.09 -55.52 -19.95
C ILE A 414 -2.20 -56.16 -21.01
N ASN A 415 -2.48 -55.85 -22.27
CA ASN A 415 -1.65 -56.30 -23.39
C ASN A 415 -0.39 -55.43 -23.42
N GLN A 416 0.77 -56.04 -23.15
CA GLN A 416 2.05 -55.34 -23.08
C GLN A 416 2.43 -54.64 -24.39
N LYS A 417 2.10 -55.23 -25.54
CA LYS A 417 2.32 -54.59 -26.85
C LYS A 417 1.50 -53.30 -26.99
N LYS A 418 0.23 -53.34 -26.59
CA LYS A 418 -0.66 -52.19 -26.65
C LYS A 418 -0.27 -51.10 -25.64
N LEU A 419 0.20 -51.50 -24.45
CA LEU A 419 0.75 -50.56 -23.47
C LEU A 419 1.98 -49.84 -24.03
N PHE A 420 2.89 -50.58 -24.68
CA PHE A 420 4.05 -50.00 -25.35
C PHE A 420 3.64 -49.01 -26.45
N GLU A 421 2.65 -49.34 -27.28
CA GLU A 421 2.10 -48.43 -28.30
C GLU A 421 1.57 -47.12 -27.68
N VAL A 422 0.80 -47.21 -26.58
CA VAL A 422 0.31 -46.03 -25.86
C VAL A 422 1.46 -45.21 -25.28
N LEU A 423 2.47 -45.86 -24.70
CA LEU A 423 3.63 -45.16 -24.15
C LEU A 423 4.42 -44.43 -25.23
N GLN A 424 4.62 -45.04 -26.40
CA GLN A 424 5.29 -44.39 -27.53
C GLN A 424 4.49 -43.20 -28.05
N ALA A 425 3.17 -43.34 -28.16
CA ALA A 425 2.28 -42.24 -28.55
C ALA A 425 2.32 -41.08 -27.54
N VAL A 426 2.28 -41.39 -26.24
CA VAL A 426 2.46 -40.34 -25.23
C VAL A 426 3.83 -39.71 -25.40
N LYS A 427 4.93 -40.47 -25.44
CA LYS A 427 6.31 -39.96 -25.59
C LYS A 427 6.49 -39.06 -26.82
N SER A 428 5.85 -39.37 -27.93
CA SER A 428 5.88 -38.55 -29.16
C SER A 428 5.06 -37.26 -29.07
N GLY A 429 4.34 -37.06 -27.96
CA GLY A 429 3.54 -35.88 -27.69
C GLY A 429 2.11 -35.96 -28.24
N GLU A 430 1.63 -37.16 -28.58
CA GLU A 430 0.26 -37.35 -29.06
C GLU A 430 -0.74 -36.96 -27.94
N PRO A 431 -1.73 -36.08 -28.23
CA PRO A 431 -2.72 -35.70 -27.25
C PRO A 431 -3.47 -36.91 -26.71
N VAL A 432 -3.62 -36.98 -25.38
CA VAL A 432 -4.42 -38.01 -24.68
C VAL A 432 -5.84 -38.16 -25.24
N TYR A 433 -6.39 -37.07 -25.79
CA TYR A 433 -7.69 -37.05 -26.46
C TYR A 433 -7.67 -37.89 -27.75
N ASP A 434 -6.62 -37.81 -28.57
CA ASP A 434 -6.51 -38.56 -29.82
C ASP A 434 -6.29 -40.04 -29.53
N ILE A 435 -5.42 -40.33 -28.53
CA ILE A 435 -5.22 -41.69 -28.03
C ILE A 435 -6.55 -42.30 -27.58
N GLN A 436 -7.45 -41.54 -26.93
CA GLN A 436 -8.77 -42.05 -26.52
C GLN A 436 -9.64 -42.52 -27.69
N HIS A 437 -9.45 -41.98 -28.89
CA HIS A 437 -10.26 -42.26 -30.07
C HIS A 437 -9.64 -43.27 -31.04
N TRP A 438 -8.53 -43.93 -30.66
CA TRP A 438 -7.98 -45.00 -31.48
C TRP A 438 -9.02 -46.11 -31.73
N LYS A 439 -9.09 -46.57 -32.99
CA LYS A 439 -10.02 -47.62 -33.40
C LYS A 439 -9.73 -48.98 -32.75
N SER A 440 -8.56 -49.15 -32.16
CA SER A 440 -8.14 -50.38 -31.51
C SER A 440 -8.78 -50.60 -30.13
N TRP A 441 -9.45 -49.60 -29.55
CA TRP A 441 -10.20 -49.77 -28.30
C TRP A 441 -11.50 -50.53 -28.53
N ILE A 442 -11.69 -51.63 -27.82
CA ILE A 442 -12.96 -52.36 -27.85
C ILE A 442 -14.01 -51.56 -27.07
N ARG A 443 -13.61 -50.98 -25.94
CA ARG A 443 -14.46 -50.20 -25.03
C ARG A 443 -13.67 -49.07 -24.38
N ASN A 444 -14.36 -48.00 -23.96
CA ASN A 444 -13.73 -46.91 -23.22
C ASN A 444 -13.08 -47.37 -21.90
N ASP A 445 -13.63 -48.39 -21.25
CA ASP A 445 -13.06 -48.95 -20.01
C ASP A 445 -11.66 -49.53 -20.25
N GLU A 446 -11.42 -50.12 -21.43
CA GLU A 446 -10.11 -50.63 -21.83
C GLU A 446 -9.10 -49.47 -21.93
N TYR A 447 -9.43 -48.40 -22.65
CA TYR A 447 -8.60 -47.19 -22.74
C TYR A 447 -8.23 -46.64 -21.35
N LEU A 448 -9.19 -46.61 -20.42
CA LEU A 448 -8.95 -46.08 -19.07
C LEU A 448 -7.87 -46.89 -18.31
N LEU A 449 -7.78 -48.21 -18.53
CA LEU A 449 -6.73 -49.03 -17.92
C LEU A 449 -5.35 -48.56 -18.36
N TYR A 450 -5.14 -48.42 -19.67
CA TYR A 450 -3.87 -47.94 -20.22
C TYR A 450 -3.60 -46.49 -19.81
N ARG A 451 -4.62 -45.62 -19.86
CA ARG A 451 -4.49 -44.20 -19.47
C ARG A 451 -4.04 -44.00 -18.03
N TYR A 452 -4.50 -44.85 -17.11
CA TYR A 452 -4.17 -44.77 -15.69
C TYR A 452 -3.08 -45.78 -15.24
N HIS A 453 -2.49 -46.50 -16.19
CA HIS A 453 -1.33 -47.34 -15.95
C HIS A 453 -0.18 -46.51 -15.35
N PRO A 454 0.55 -47.01 -14.33
CA PRO A 454 1.62 -46.25 -13.67
C PRO A 454 2.65 -45.67 -14.66
N GLU A 455 3.09 -46.46 -15.63
CA GLU A 455 4.07 -46.01 -16.64
C GLU A 455 3.54 -44.86 -17.50
N VAL A 456 2.28 -44.93 -17.93
CA VAL A 456 1.66 -43.90 -18.77
C VAL A 456 1.44 -42.62 -17.98
N ILE A 457 1.03 -42.72 -16.71
CA ILE A 457 0.93 -41.57 -15.81
C ILE A 457 2.29 -40.90 -15.62
N ASN A 458 3.34 -41.68 -15.35
CA ASN A 458 4.68 -41.16 -15.16
C ASN A 458 5.20 -40.44 -16.41
N GLU A 459 4.94 -41.00 -17.59
CA GLU A 459 5.33 -40.35 -18.84
C GLU A 459 4.57 -39.04 -19.07
N LEU A 460 3.24 -39.02 -18.86
CA LEU A 460 2.44 -37.80 -18.95
C LEU A 460 2.90 -36.73 -17.95
N LEU A 461 3.39 -37.16 -16.79
CA LEU A 461 3.97 -36.27 -15.79
C LEU A 461 5.32 -35.73 -16.22
N ASN A 462 6.19 -36.60 -16.71
CA ASN A 462 7.49 -36.22 -17.23
C ASN A 462 7.35 -35.25 -18.39
N GLN A 463 6.38 -35.41 -19.30
CA GLN A 463 6.12 -34.43 -20.36
C GLN A 463 5.65 -33.09 -19.84
N LYS A 464 4.75 -33.11 -18.85
CA LYS A 464 4.35 -31.88 -18.17
C LYS A 464 5.58 -31.22 -17.55
N MET A 465 6.49 -31.97 -16.93
CA MET A 465 7.70 -31.46 -16.28
C MET A 465 8.83 -31.08 -17.27
N SER A 466 9.02 -31.77 -18.38
CA SER A 466 10.06 -31.50 -19.38
C SER A 466 9.72 -30.27 -20.21
N SER A 467 8.43 -29.98 -20.39
CA SER A 467 7.98 -28.68 -20.91
C SER A 467 8.36 -27.48 -20.01
N PHE A 468 8.88 -27.71 -18.80
CA PHE A 468 9.51 -26.68 -17.96
C PHE A 468 11.01 -26.47 -18.23
N VAL A 469 11.70 -27.44 -18.84
CA VAL A 469 13.18 -27.44 -18.95
C VAL A 469 13.66 -27.17 -20.38
N GLU A 470 12.84 -27.40 -21.40
CA GLU A 470 13.14 -26.86 -22.72
C GLU A 470 12.73 -25.39 -22.80
N GLU A 471 13.62 -24.51 -22.33
CA GLU A 471 13.86 -23.25 -23.02
C GLU A 471 14.29 -23.58 -24.46
N LYS A 472 13.33 -24.04 -25.29
CA LYS A 472 13.52 -23.98 -26.74
C LYS A 472 13.91 -22.56 -27.02
N ASP A 473 15.05 -22.41 -27.68
CA ASP A 473 15.66 -21.14 -28.06
C ASP A 473 14.58 -20.19 -28.60
N ASN A 474 13.98 -19.43 -27.68
CA ASN A 474 12.87 -18.54 -27.98
C ASN A 474 13.42 -17.25 -28.58
N SER A 475 14.74 -17.17 -28.84
CA SER A 475 15.40 -16.07 -29.53
C SER A 475 14.63 -15.67 -30.78
N SER A 476 14.22 -16.64 -31.60
CA SER A 476 13.45 -16.35 -32.83
C SER A 476 12.08 -15.72 -32.56
N PHE A 477 11.40 -16.07 -31.46
CA PHE A 477 10.11 -15.48 -31.08
C PHE A 477 10.29 -14.13 -30.40
N ILE A 478 11.28 -14.01 -29.51
CA ILE A 478 11.71 -12.78 -28.85
C ILE A 478 12.05 -11.72 -29.90
N ASN A 479 12.87 -12.07 -30.89
CA ASN A 479 13.24 -11.17 -31.99
C ASN A 479 12.01 -10.71 -32.80
N LYS A 480 11.00 -11.57 -32.99
CA LYS A 480 9.74 -11.17 -33.64
C LYS A 480 8.93 -10.19 -32.80
N VAL A 481 8.91 -10.36 -31.47
CA VAL A 481 8.26 -9.42 -30.54
C VAL A 481 8.99 -8.07 -30.55
N GLU A 482 10.33 -8.07 -30.53
CA GLU A 482 11.14 -6.85 -30.64
C GLU A 482 10.87 -6.13 -31.96
N THR A 483 10.92 -6.85 -33.08
CA THR A 483 10.61 -6.30 -34.42
C THR A 483 9.20 -5.70 -34.47
N ALA A 484 8.22 -6.31 -33.83
CA ALA A 484 6.86 -5.78 -33.75
C ALA A 484 6.78 -4.49 -32.91
N CYS A 485 7.49 -4.45 -31.77
CA CYS A 485 7.57 -3.24 -30.94
C CYS A 485 8.22 -2.08 -31.71
N GLU A 486 9.32 -2.34 -32.43
CA GLU A 486 10.01 -1.34 -33.25
C GLU A 486 9.12 -0.80 -34.37
N LYS A 487 8.35 -1.68 -35.05
CA LYS A 487 7.37 -1.25 -36.07
C LYS A 487 6.30 -0.34 -35.48
N LEU A 488 5.78 -0.67 -34.30
CA LEU A 488 4.76 0.14 -33.65
C LEU A 488 5.31 1.49 -33.19
N ILE A 489 6.55 1.56 -32.71
CA ILE A 489 7.24 2.83 -32.41
C ILE A 489 7.35 3.68 -33.67
N LYS A 490 7.80 3.10 -34.81
CA LYS A 490 7.90 3.82 -36.10
C LYS A 490 6.55 4.35 -36.59
N ARG A 491 5.44 3.73 -36.20
CA ARG A 491 4.07 4.20 -36.52
C ARG A 491 3.48 5.15 -35.48
N GLY A 492 4.19 5.47 -34.39
CA GLY A 492 3.68 6.29 -33.30
C GLY A 492 2.54 5.64 -32.50
N MET A 493 2.40 4.31 -32.55
CA MET A 493 1.36 3.59 -31.81
C MET A 493 1.84 3.23 -30.39
N GLY A 494 0.95 3.32 -29.41
CA GLY A 494 1.27 2.96 -28.02
C GLY A 494 1.67 1.48 -27.85
N ILE A 495 2.83 1.22 -27.26
CA ILE A 495 3.31 -0.13 -26.98
C ILE A 495 2.60 -0.67 -25.74
N THR A 496 1.63 -1.54 -25.99
CA THR A 496 0.96 -2.34 -24.97
C THR A 496 0.88 -3.78 -25.45
N LEU A 497 0.71 -4.73 -24.51
CA LEU A 497 0.52 -6.14 -24.82
C LEU A 497 -0.59 -6.39 -25.87
N PRO A 498 -1.78 -5.77 -25.74
CA PRO A 498 -2.80 -5.82 -26.80
C PRO A 498 -2.31 -5.34 -28.16
N THR A 499 -1.67 -4.16 -28.24
CA THR A 499 -1.21 -3.59 -29.52
C THR A 499 -0.17 -4.48 -30.20
N VAL A 500 0.80 -4.97 -29.44
CA VAL A 500 1.85 -5.87 -29.96
C VAL A 500 1.25 -7.20 -30.40
N SER A 501 0.27 -7.72 -29.65
CA SER A 501 -0.43 -8.96 -30.01
C SER A 501 -1.19 -8.83 -31.33
N SER A 502 -1.85 -7.68 -31.55
CA SER A 502 -2.53 -7.37 -32.81
C SER A 502 -1.55 -7.25 -33.99
N GLU A 503 -0.41 -6.57 -33.81
CA GLU A 503 0.63 -6.46 -34.86
C GLU A 503 1.20 -7.83 -35.25
N MET A 504 1.40 -8.70 -34.26
CA MET A 504 1.92 -10.06 -34.47
C MET A 504 0.85 -11.07 -34.92
N LYS A 505 -0.43 -10.69 -34.93
CA LYS A 505 -1.57 -11.59 -35.19
C LYS A 505 -1.59 -12.81 -34.27
N ILE A 506 -1.25 -12.62 -33.00
CA ILE A 506 -1.29 -13.65 -31.95
C ILE A 506 -2.01 -13.12 -30.71
N SER A 507 -2.36 -13.99 -29.77
CA SER A 507 -2.96 -13.54 -28.50
C SER A 507 -1.91 -12.95 -27.54
N ALA A 508 -2.31 -11.96 -26.73
CA ALA A 508 -1.44 -11.43 -25.66
C ALA A 508 -1.02 -12.52 -24.65
N VAL A 509 -1.88 -13.52 -24.43
CA VAL A 509 -1.59 -14.69 -23.58
C VAL A 509 -0.44 -15.51 -24.17
N THR A 510 -0.36 -15.64 -25.50
CA THR A 510 0.75 -16.33 -26.18
C THR A 510 2.09 -15.62 -25.92
N ILE A 511 2.12 -14.28 -25.98
CA ILE A 511 3.31 -13.48 -25.69
C ILE A 511 3.75 -13.67 -24.23
N GLN A 512 2.80 -13.68 -23.30
CA GLN A 512 3.07 -13.91 -21.88
C GLN A 512 3.56 -15.33 -21.59
N ASN A 513 2.91 -16.35 -22.16
CA ASN A 513 3.26 -17.75 -21.96
C ASN A 513 4.62 -18.09 -22.55
N LYS A 514 5.03 -17.42 -23.63
CA LYS A 514 6.37 -17.54 -24.22
C LYS A 514 7.43 -16.65 -23.53
N GLY A 515 7.10 -16.04 -22.39
CA GLY A 515 8.03 -15.26 -21.59
C GLY A 515 8.45 -13.92 -22.21
N ALA A 516 7.84 -13.45 -23.31
CA ALA A 516 8.26 -12.24 -24.00
C ALA A 516 7.58 -10.95 -23.50
N ALA A 517 6.79 -11.02 -22.42
CA ALA A 517 6.09 -9.87 -21.87
C ALA A 517 7.04 -8.77 -21.33
N PHE A 518 8.24 -9.14 -20.87
CA PHE A 518 9.22 -8.17 -20.38
C PHE A 518 9.74 -7.25 -21.50
N ILE A 519 9.81 -7.75 -22.74
CA ILE A 519 10.24 -6.99 -23.92
C ILE A 519 9.23 -5.88 -24.20
N VAL A 520 7.93 -6.23 -24.24
CA VAL A 520 6.86 -5.25 -24.43
C VAL A 520 6.90 -4.19 -23.32
N ALA A 521 7.13 -4.59 -22.07
CA ALA A 521 7.27 -3.66 -20.96
C ALA A 521 8.50 -2.74 -21.10
N ARG A 522 9.63 -3.28 -21.58
CA ARG A 522 10.85 -2.51 -21.88
C ARG A 522 10.60 -1.44 -22.93
N TYR A 523 10.10 -1.82 -24.11
CA TYR A 523 9.81 -0.88 -25.20
C TYR A 523 8.69 0.12 -24.84
N SER A 524 7.70 -0.28 -24.04
CA SER A 524 6.69 0.64 -23.51
C SER A 524 7.29 1.71 -22.62
N LYS A 525 8.25 1.34 -21.77
CA LYS A 525 9.00 2.28 -20.93
C LYS A 525 9.89 3.20 -21.76
N GLU A 526 10.59 2.67 -22.76
CA GLU A 526 11.43 3.46 -23.69
C GLU A 526 10.58 4.48 -24.47
N GLN A 527 9.46 4.04 -25.06
CA GLN A 527 8.53 4.93 -25.77
C GLN A 527 8.00 6.03 -24.85
N LYS A 528 7.63 5.70 -23.61
CA LYS A 528 7.16 6.68 -22.63
C LYS A 528 8.25 7.70 -22.30
N GLY A 529 9.49 7.26 -22.09
CA GLY A 529 10.62 8.16 -21.84
C GLY A 529 10.88 9.11 -23.01
N GLU A 530 10.77 8.62 -24.24
CA GLU A 530 10.93 9.45 -25.44
C GLU A 530 9.77 10.45 -25.61
N GLN A 531 8.53 10.05 -25.35
CA GLN A 531 7.38 10.96 -25.33
C GLN A 531 7.51 12.03 -24.24
N GLU A 532 8.02 11.66 -23.07
CA GLU A 532 8.33 12.57 -21.98
C GLU A 532 9.40 13.60 -22.41
N ARG A 533 10.46 13.16 -23.12
CA ARG A 533 11.51 14.04 -23.66
C ARG A 533 10.97 15.00 -24.73
N ILE A 534 10.20 14.50 -25.71
CA ILE A 534 9.57 15.33 -26.75
C ILE A 534 8.64 16.38 -26.13
N THR A 535 7.85 15.98 -25.12
CA THR A 535 6.96 16.90 -24.41
C THR A 535 7.76 17.98 -23.68
N GLU A 536 8.86 17.61 -23.04
CA GLU A 536 9.76 18.55 -22.36
C GLU A 536 10.38 19.55 -23.36
N GLU A 537 10.88 19.08 -24.51
CA GLU A 537 11.42 19.94 -25.57
C GLU A 537 10.37 20.91 -26.11
N ALA A 538 9.15 20.44 -26.39
CA ALA A 538 8.05 21.27 -26.85
C ALA A 538 7.67 22.35 -25.83
N ILE A 539 7.68 22.02 -24.54
CA ILE A 539 7.43 23.00 -23.46
C ILE A 539 8.56 24.04 -23.41
N ILE A 540 9.83 23.60 -23.52
CA ILE A 540 10.99 24.52 -23.56
C ILE A 540 10.90 25.47 -24.76
N GLU A 541 10.53 24.97 -25.93
CA GLU A 541 10.31 25.79 -27.12
C GLU A 541 9.18 26.80 -26.91
N GLU A 542 8.06 26.39 -26.33
CA GLU A 542 6.94 27.30 -26.03
C GLU A 542 7.33 28.36 -24.98
N ILE A 543 8.17 28.02 -24.01
CA ILE A 543 8.74 28.97 -23.05
C ILE A 543 9.62 30.00 -23.76
N ASN A 544 10.51 29.55 -24.66
CA ASN A 544 11.40 30.43 -25.41
C ASN A 544 10.60 31.38 -26.31
N ASN A 545 9.62 30.86 -27.04
CA ASN A 545 8.70 31.66 -27.86
C ASN A 545 7.94 32.69 -27.01
N TYR A 546 7.50 32.30 -25.81
CA TYR A 546 6.84 33.22 -24.88
C TYR A 546 7.78 34.35 -24.43
N PHE A 547 9.04 34.05 -24.13
CA PHE A 547 10.03 35.08 -23.77
C PHE A 547 10.26 36.04 -24.93
N THR A 548 10.49 35.55 -26.15
CA THR A 548 10.67 36.39 -27.35
C THR A 548 9.46 37.31 -27.60
N GLN A 549 8.24 36.80 -27.44
CA GLN A 549 7.01 37.62 -27.59
C GLN A 549 6.86 38.72 -26.54
N HIS A 550 7.56 38.61 -25.40
CA HIS A 550 7.52 39.57 -24.30
C HIS A 550 8.87 40.27 -24.12
N GLU A 551 9.61 40.45 -25.22
CA GLU A 551 10.85 41.22 -25.24
C GLU A 551 10.65 42.62 -24.64
N GLY A 552 11.56 43.02 -23.75
CA GLY A 552 11.47 44.27 -23.00
C GLY A 552 10.45 44.29 -21.84
N GLN A 553 9.71 43.20 -21.59
CA GLN A 553 8.72 43.13 -20.51
C GLN A 553 9.07 42.12 -19.40
N LEU A 554 8.74 42.46 -18.15
CA LEU A 554 8.86 41.53 -17.03
C LEU A 554 7.88 40.35 -17.17
N VAL A 555 8.40 39.14 -17.06
CA VAL A 555 7.62 37.90 -17.13
C VAL A 555 7.23 37.39 -15.75
N TYR A 556 5.91 37.25 -15.55
CA TYR A 556 5.32 36.72 -14.32
C TYR A 556 5.01 35.23 -14.45
N ALA A 557 5.31 34.44 -13.41
CA ALA A 557 5.15 32.99 -13.45
C ALA A 557 3.71 32.55 -13.75
N HIS A 558 2.70 33.23 -13.20
CA HIS A 558 1.31 32.85 -13.44
C HIS A 558 0.87 33.08 -14.89
N LYS A 559 1.44 34.08 -15.58
CA LYS A 559 1.15 34.34 -17.00
C LYS A 559 1.85 33.32 -17.89
N LEU A 560 3.13 33.04 -17.62
CA LEU A 560 3.91 32.01 -18.30
C LEU A 560 3.23 30.63 -18.17
N TYR A 561 2.89 30.18 -16.96
CA TYR A 561 2.21 28.88 -16.82
C TYR A 561 0.79 28.86 -17.43
N LYS A 562 0.15 30.01 -17.62
CA LYS A 562 -1.13 30.10 -18.33
C LYS A 562 -0.96 29.96 -19.84
N SER A 563 0.19 30.38 -20.40
CA SER A 563 0.46 30.23 -21.84
C SER A 563 0.84 28.81 -22.22
N LEU A 564 1.62 28.10 -21.38
CA LEU A 564 2.15 26.75 -21.66
C LEU A 564 1.11 25.63 -21.79
N ARG A 565 -0.20 25.93 -21.66
CA ARG A 565 -1.32 24.97 -21.69
C ARG A 565 -1.20 23.76 -20.75
N VAL A 566 -0.19 23.72 -19.89
CA VAL A 566 0.08 22.65 -18.91
C VAL A 566 0.07 23.23 -17.50
N CYS A 567 -0.76 22.65 -16.63
CA CYS A 567 -0.83 23.06 -15.24
C CYS A 567 0.51 22.83 -14.51
N ARG A 568 0.94 23.82 -13.71
CA ARG A 568 2.14 23.72 -12.87
C ARG A 568 2.16 22.48 -11.97
N HIS A 569 1.01 22.03 -11.47
CA HIS A 569 0.94 20.83 -10.64
C HIS A 569 1.29 19.56 -11.44
N THR A 570 0.84 19.49 -12.70
CA THR A 570 1.16 18.39 -13.63
C THR A 570 2.66 18.38 -13.93
N LEU A 571 3.26 19.53 -14.23
CA LEU A 571 4.71 19.67 -14.41
C LEU A 571 5.47 19.28 -13.14
N LYS A 572 5.02 19.70 -11.95
CA LYS A 572 5.69 19.37 -10.68
C LYS A 572 5.72 17.86 -10.44
N ARG A 573 4.65 17.17 -10.82
CA ARG A 573 4.51 15.73 -10.62
C ARG A 573 5.32 14.94 -11.66
N ASN A 574 5.35 15.40 -12.90
CA ASN A 574 5.89 14.63 -14.02
C ASN A 574 7.33 15.05 -14.40
N HIS A 575 7.67 16.35 -14.30
CA HIS A 575 8.96 16.94 -14.70
C HIS A 575 9.43 18.01 -13.66
N PRO A 576 9.83 17.59 -12.45
CA PRO A 576 10.23 18.54 -11.40
C PRO A 576 11.45 19.40 -11.76
N GLU A 577 12.40 18.87 -12.53
CA GLU A 577 13.60 19.59 -12.98
C GLU A 577 13.25 20.75 -13.92
N LEU A 578 12.31 20.52 -14.85
CA LEU A 578 11.83 21.55 -15.77
C LEU A 578 11.21 22.75 -15.03
N ILE A 579 10.56 22.55 -13.87
CA ILE A 579 10.09 23.67 -13.04
C ILE A 579 11.24 24.53 -12.51
N ILE A 580 12.34 23.91 -12.12
CA ILE A 580 13.54 24.61 -11.63
C ILE A 580 14.15 25.39 -12.79
N GLN A 581 14.26 24.79 -13.97
CA GLN A 581 14.75 25.44 -15.18
C GLN A 581 13.87 26.64 -15.60
N ILE A 582 12.55 26.46 -15.69
CA ILE A 582 11.59 27.54 -15.98
C ILE A 582 11.78 28.71 -15.01
N LYS A 583 11.91 28.41 -13.72
CA LYS A 583 12.10 29.44 -12.69
C LYS A 583 13.39 30.20 -12.93
N ARG A 584 14.50 29.50 -13.22
CA ARG A 584 15.82 30.09 -13.50
C ARG A 584 15.78 30.97 -14.75
N MET A 585 15.27 30.46 -15.87
CA MET A 585 15.15 31.21 -17.13
C MET A 585 14.37 32.52 -16.94
N ARG A 586 13.22 32.45 -16.24
CA ARG A 586 12.42 33.64 -15.92
C ARG A 586 13.16 34.66 -15.04
N GLU A 587 13.89 34.18 -14.04
CA GLU A 587 14.64 35.05 -13.12
C GLU A 587 15.81 35.75 -13.82
N GLU A 588 16.49 35.04 -14.73
CA GLU A 588 17.55 35.57 -15.58
C GLU A 588 17.02 36.60 -16.59
N TRP A 589 15.94 36.27 -17.29
CA TRP A 589 15.22 37.18 -18.20
C TRP A 589 14.84 38.50 -17.51
N ASN A 590 14.17 38.41 -16.36
CA ASN A 590 13.75 39.59 -15.61
C ASN A 590 14.91 40.40 -15.03
N ARG A 591 16.08 39.78 -14.82
CA ARG A 591 17.29 40.48 -14.40
C ARG A 591 17.88 41.28 -15.56
N ASN A 592 17.95 40.69 -16.75
CA ASN A 592 18.47 41.37 -17.94
C ASN A 592 17.64 42.61 -18.29
N ILE A 593 16.31 42.52 -18.23
CA ILE A 593 15.42 43.66 -18.47
C ILE A 593 15.63 44.78 -17.46
N LYS A 594 15.82 44.44 -16.18
CA LYS A 594 16.09 45.42 -15.11
C LYS A 594 17.46 46.08 -15.19
N ASN A 595 18.39 45.50 -15.93
CA ASN A 595 19.71 46.10 -16.15
C ASN A 595 19.74 47.02 -17.37
N ILE A 596 18.76 46.87 -18.28
CA ILE A 596 18.62 47.69 -19.49
C ILE A 596 17.73 48.93 -19.23
N ALA A 597 16.74 48.79 -18.33
CA ALA A 597 15.93 49.89 -17.81
C ALA A 597 16.61 50.61 -16.66
#